data_AF-A0A7W6GY08-F1
#
_entry.id   AF-A0A7W6GY08-F1
#
_cell.length_a   1.000
_cell.length_b   1.000
_cell.length_c   1.000
_cell.angle_alpha   90.00
_cell.angle_beta   90.00
_cell.angle_gamma   90.00
#
_symmetry.space_group_name_H-M   'P 1'
#
loop_
_entity.id
_entity.type
_entity.pdbx_description
1 polymer ?
#
loop_
_entity_poly.entity_id
_entity_poly.type
_entity_poly.pdbx_seq_one_letter_code
_entity_poly.pdbx_strand_id
1 'polypeptide(L)'
;MALPPFLELADEAAYQQHFTNTYVRADVRTHHGIRVHFKASHFGHAFFESTQRNGVKDQFSQDRSQRMDWILHTLRDPEADWYQGWIRAKKIYDTTRSVAVACGDFVVVLKFRARKDGQVVADFVTCYFADNSIGKIRQSPLWDLEDCKNALGV
;
A
#
# COMPACT_ATOMS: atom_id res chain seq x y z
N MET A 1 9.06 -16.24 7.34
CA MET A 1 9.00 -16.45 5.87
C MET A 1 10.21 -15.75 5.24
N ALA A 2 10.76 -16.24 4.13
CA ALA A 2 11.85 -15.56 3.44
C ALA A 2 11.31 -14.31 2.72
N LEU A 3 12.05 -13.20 2.76
CA LEU A 3 11.68 -11.98 2.06
C LEU A 3 11.68 -12.23 0.54
N PRO A 4 10.73 -11.67 -0.23
CA PRO A 4 10.83 -11.72 -1.68
C PRO A 4 12.14 -11.06 -2.14
N PRO A 5 12.78 -11.56 -3.21
CA PRO A 5 13.97 -10.93 -3.74
C PRO A 5 13.68 -9.49 -4.19
N PHE A 6 14.73 -8.67 -4.26
CA PHE A 6 14.62 -7.37 -4.89
C PHE A 6 14.39 -7.52 -6.40
N LEU A 7 13.50 -6.68 -6.92
CA LEU A 7 13.27 -6.51 -8.33
C LEU A 7 14.40 -5.68 -8.92
N GLU A 8 15.19 -6.24 -9.83
CA GLU A 8 16.28 -5.53 -10.50
C GLU A 8 15.90 -5.27 -11.96
N LEU A 9 15.65 -4.01 -12.31
CA LEU A 9 15.35 -3.55 -13.66
C LEU A 9 16.31 -2.45 -14.09
N ALA A 10 16.48 -2.31 -15.41
CA ALA A 10 17.51 -1.46 -16.01
C ALA A 10 17.36 0.04 -15.69
N ASP A 11 16.12 0.56 -15.68
CA ASP A 11 15.83 1.98 -15.53
C ASP A 11 14.41 2.23 -15.00
N GLU A 12 14.11 3.50 -14.72
CA GLU A 12 12.79 3.95 -14.27
C GLU A 12 11.65 3.52 -15.21
N ALA A 13 11.86 3.58 -16.53
CA ALA A 13 10.85 3.23 -17.51
C ALA A 13 10.50 1.73 -17.43
N ALA A 14 11.49 0.87 -17.21
CA ALA A 14 11.29 -0.55 -16.95
C ALA A 14 10.49 -0.78 -15.66
N TYR A 15 10.79 -0.06 -14.57
CA TYR A 15 10.00 -0.14 -13.33
C TYR A 15 8.56 0.36 -13.52
N GLN A 16 8.36 1.45 -14.24
CA GLN A 16 7.01 1.97 -14.52
C GLN A 16 6.19 1.00 -15.38
N GLN A 17 6.83 0.37 -16.36
CA GLN A 17 6.21 -0.63 -17.21
C GLN A 17 5.86 -1.90 -16.42
N HIS A 18 6.74 -2.34 -15.52
CA HIS A 18 6.47 -3.42 -14.59
C HIS A 18 5.28 -3.08 -13.68
N PHE A 19 5.28 -1.89 -13.08
CA PHE A 19 4.17 -1.43 -12.23
C PHE A 19 2.83 -1.46 -12.96
N THR A 20 2.83 -0.99 -14.21
CA THR A 20 1.63 -0.94 -15.04
C THR A 20 1.09 -2.34 -15.35
N ASN A 21 1.97 -3.27 -15.71
CA ASN A 21 1.56 -4.63 -16.06
C ASN A 21 1.13 -5.42 -14.82
N THR A 22 1.90 -5.34 -13.73
CA THR A 22 1.70 -6.14 -12.53
C THR A 22 0.58 -5.63 -11.63
N TYR A 23 0.30 -4.32 -11.62
CA TYR A 23 -0.67 -3.72 -10.69
C TYR A 23 -1.81 -3.00 -11.38
N VAL A 24 -1.53 -2.14 -12.36
CA VAL A 24 -2.57 -1.29 -12.97
C VAL A 24 -3.50 -2.11 -13.87
N ARG A 25 -2.94 -3.03 -14.65
CA ARG A 25 -3.70 -3.88 -15.60
C ARG A 25 -4.19 -5.20 -14.99
N ALA A 26 -3.53 -5.69 -13.94
CA ALA A 26 -3.81 -7.00 -13.37
C ALA A 26 -4.97 -7.00 -12.35
N ASP A 27 -5.54 -8.19 -12.09
CA ASP A 27 -6.48 -8.44 -10.99
C ASP A 27 -5.76 -8.69 -9.65
N VAL A 28 -5.36 -7.60 -8.98
CA VAL A 28 -4.76 -7.63 -7.65
C VAL A 28 -5.84 -7.70 -6.58
N ARG A 29 -5.74 -8.73 -5.74
CA ARG A 29 -6.62 -8.96 -4.59
C ARG A 29 -5.80 -9.17 -3.33
N THR A 30 -6.37 -8.73 -2.21
CA THR A 30 -5.83 -9.03 -0.87
C THR A 30 -6.16 -10.47 -0.47
N HIS A 31 -5.56 -10.98 0.61
CA HIS A 31 -5.93 -12.28 1.18
C HIS A 31 -7.38 -12.32 1.68
N HIS A 32 -7.97 -11.17 2.03
CA HIS A 32 -9.41 -11.03 2.33
C HIS A 32 -10.31 -11.09 1.09
N GLY A 33 -9.76 -11.27 -0.12
CA GLY A 33 -10.51 -11.30 -1.37
C GLY A 33 -10.91 -9.92 -1.93
N ILE A 34 -10.44 -8.83 -1.31
CA ILE A 34 -10.78 -7.46 -1.68
C ILE A 34 -9.99 -7.04 -2.91
N ARG A 35 -10.68 -6.53 -3.93
CA ARG A 35 -10.03 -5.99 -5.14
C ARG A 35 -9.32 -4.68 -4.82
N VAL A 36 -8.02 -4.62 -5.12
CA VAL A 36 -7.20 -3.40 -5.01
C VAL A 36 -7.01 -2.78 -6.39
N HIS A 37 -7.32 -1.49 -6.50
CA HIS A 37 -7.14 -0.69 -7.70
C HIS A 37 -5.86 0.13 -7.62
N PHE A 38 -5.10 0.12 -8.72
CA PHE A 38 -3.90 0.92 -8.90
C PHE A 38 -4.09 1.86 -10.08
N LYS A 39 -3.57 3.08 -9.97
CA LYS A 39 -3.55 4.07 -11.05
C LYS A 39 -2.10 4.30 -11.45
N ALA A 40 -1.85 4.63 -12.71
CA ALA A 40 -0.50 4.96 -13.18
C ALA A 40 0.14 6.09 -12.35
N SER A 41 -0.65 7.07 -11.90
CA SER A 41 -0.17 8.15 -11.02
C SER A 41 0.30 7.70 -9.64
N HIS A 42 -0.08 6.50 -9.18
CA HIS A 42 0.43 5.95 -7.93
C HIS A 42 1.91 5.57 -8.02
N PHE A 43 2.45 5.32 -9.23
CA PHE A 43 3.86 5.04 -9.42
C PHE A 43 4.73 6.21 -8.92
N GLY A 44 4.45 7.42 -9.42
CA GLY A 44 5.14 8.63 -8.98
C GLY A 44 4.97 8.90 -7.48
N HIS A 45 3.85 8.52 -6.90
CA HIS A 45 3.65 8.68 -5.46
C HIS A 45 4.41 7.63 -4.62
N ALA A 46 4.50 6.39 -5.07
CA ALA A 46 5.09 5.30 -4.28
C ALA A 46 6.61 5.17 -4.47
N PHE A 47 7.16 5.56 -5.62
CA PHE A 47 8.54 5.24 -5.99
C PHE A 47 9.43 6.46 -6.22
N PHE A 48 8.92 7.66 -5.94
CA PHE A 48 9.72 8.87 -5.92
C PHE A 48 9.82 9.43 -4.50
N GLU A 49 10.94 10.09 -4.25
CA GLU A 49 11.28 10.76 -3.03
C GLU A 49 11.49 12.25 -3.29
N SER A 50 11.48 13.02 -2.20
CA SER A 50 11.74 14.45 -2.22
C SER A 50 13.19 14.68 -1.84
N THR A 51 14.02 15.13 -2.79
CA THR A 51 15.44 15.43 -2.50
C THR A 51 15.59 16.54 -1.45
N GLN A 52 14.64 17.47 -1.41
CA GLN A 52 14.66 18.63 -0.52
C GLN A 52 13.77 18.48 0.72
N ARG A 53 13.10 17.33 0.90
CA ARG A 53 12.11 17.09 1.98
C ARG A 53 11.00 18.15 2.06
N ASN A 54 10.76 18.88 0.96
CA ASN A 54 9.71 19.91 0.84
C ASN A 54 8.36 19.32 0.39
N GLY A 55 8.30 17.99 0.20
CA GLY A 55 7.09 17.27 -0.23
C GLY A 55 6.95 17.15 -1.75
N VAL A 56 7.79 17.85 -2.54
CA VAL A 56 7.89 17.68 -3.99
C VAL A 56 8.67 16.40 -4.26
N LYS A 57 8.07 15.46 -4.98
CA LYS A 57 8.71 14.21 -5.38
C LYS A 57 9.40 14.41 -6.72
N ASP A 58 10.71 14.57 -6.67
CA ASP A 58 11.54 14.99 -7.81
C ASP A 58 12.62 13.97 -8.17
N GLN A 59 12.82 12.93 -7.36
CA GLN A 59 13.83 11.91 -7.61
C GLN A 59 13.25 10.50 -7.54
N PHE A 60 13.50 9.71 -8.58
CA PHE A 60 13.22 8.28 -8.60
C PHE A 60 14.06 7.55 -7.55
N SER A 61 13.40 6.72 -6.73
CA SER A 61 14.04 5.95 -5.66
C SER A 61 14.19 4.50 -6.08
N GLN A 62 15.43 4.11 -6.39
CA GLN A 62 15.75 2.72 -6.72
C GLN A 62 15.46 1.80 -5.53
N ASP A 63 15.81 2.22 -4.31
CA ASP A 63 15.58 1.47 -3.08
C ASP A 63 14.08 1.14 -2.86
N ARG A 64 13.18 2.11 -3.08
CA ARG A 64 11.74 1.86 -3.00
C ARG A 64 11.24 0.99 -4.13
N SER A 65 11.80 1.15 -5.33
CA SER A 65 11.35 0.45 -6.55
C SER A 65 11.77 -1.02 -6.57
N GLN A 66 12.93 -1.35 -6.02
CA GLN A 66 13.41 -2.72 -5.83
C GLN A 66 12.47 -3.56 -4.95
N ARG A 67 11.69 -2.92 -4.07
CA ARG A 67 10.69 -3.59 -3.22
C ARG A 67 9.27 -3.57 -3.80
N MET A 68 9.11 -3.21 -5.07
CA MET A 68 7.79 -3.11 -5.69
C MET A 68 7.00 -4.42 -5.58
N ASP A 69 7.64 -5.56 -5.83
CA ASP A 69 6.98 -6.88 -5.76
C ASP A 69 6.60 -7.31 -4.35
N TRP A 70 7.13 -6.64 -3.32
CA TRP A 70 6.73 -6.87 -1.93
C TRP A 70 5.31 -6.37 -1.66
N ILE A 71 4.77 -5.46 -2.50
CA ILE A 71 3.36 -5.04 -2.43
C ILE A 71 2.45 -6.25 -2.60
N LEU A 72 2.65 -7.03 -3.67
CA LEU A 72 1.79 -8.17 -3.96
C LEU A 72 1.93 -9.27 -2.91
N HIS A 73 3.15 -9.50 -2.43
CA HIS A 73 3.40 -10.42 -1.33
C HIS A 73 2.65 -9.99 -0.06
N THR A 74 2.83 -8.73 0.37
CA THR A 74 2.18 -8.17 1.56
C THR A 74 0.65 -8.25 1.49
N LEU A 75 0.06 -7.93 0.33
CA LEU A 75 -1.40 -7.96 0.19
C LEU A 75 -1.98 -9.39 0.24
N ARG A 76 -1.22 -10.39 -0.22
CA ARG A 76 -1.66 -11.79 -0.32
C ARG A 76 -1.26 -12.64 0.88
N ASP A 77 -0.37 -12.14 1.73
CA ASP A 77 0.06 -12.82 2.93
C ASP A 77 -1.10 -12.87 3.95
N PRO A 78 -1.61 -14.05 4.32
CA PRO A 78 -2.63 -14.19 5.36
C PRO A 78 -2.09 -13.87 6.76
N GLU A 79 -0.76 -13.87 6.96
CA GLU A 79 -0.11 -13.57 8.24
C GLU A 79 0.31 -12.09 8.35
N ALA A 80 0.00 -11.26 7.34
CA ALA A 80 0.28 -9.83 7.40
C ALA A 80 -0.53 -9.17 8.52
N ASP A 81 0.09 -8.27 9.28
CA ASP A 81 -0.61 -7.44 10.26
C ASP A 81 -1.31 -6.27 9.55
N TRP A 82 -2.58 -6.01 9.89
CA TRP A 82 -3.34 -4.88 9.34
C TRP A 82 -3.72 -3.91 10.45
N TYR A 83 -3.32 -2.65 10.29
CA TYR A 83 -3.63 -1.57 11.23
C TYR A 83 -4.46 -0.48 10.57
N GLN A 84 -5.24 0.26 11.35
CA GLN A 84 -6.01 1.40 10.86
C GLN A 84 -5.09 2.56 10.47
N GLY A 85 -5.40 3.22 9.36
CA GLY A 85 -4.62 4.31 8.83
C GLY A 85 -4.91 5.64 9.55
N TRP A 86 -3.85 6.37 9.89
CA TRP A 86 -3.95 7.71 10.46
C TRP A 86 -4.31 8.78 9.42
N ILE A 87 -5.35 9.58 9.67
CA ILE A 87 -5.67 10.78 8.88
C ILE A 87 -5.20 12.02 9.62
N ARG A 88 -4.03 12.54 9.21
CA ARG A 88 -3.38 13.71 9.83
C ARG A 88 -4.27 14.95 9.94
N ALA A 89 -5.07 15.24 8.91
CA ALA A 89 -5.95 16.41 8.89
C ALA A 89 -7.05 16.36 9.96
N LYS A 90 -7.55 15.17 10.26
CA LYS A 90 -8.62 14.93 11.25
C LYS A 90 -8.08 14.50 12.62
N LYS A 91 -6.81 14.10 12.69
CA LYS A 91 -6.15 13.51 13.87
C LYS A 91 -6.92 12.31 14.44
N ILE A 92 -7.39 11.43 13.55
CA ILE A 92 -8.07 10.19 13.91
C ILE A 92 -7.51 9.02 13.11
N TYR A 93 -7.66 7.82 13.67
CA TYR A 93 -7.60 6.59 12.89
C TYR A 93 -8.89 6.43 12.09
N ASP A 94 -8.78 5.92 10.87
CA ASP A 94 -9.91 5.75 9.95
C ASP A 94 -10.01 4.28 9.56
N THR A 95 -11.14 3.65 9.87
CA THR A 95 -11.44 2.24 9.54
C THR A 95 -11.54 1.99 8.05
N THR A 96 -11.76 3.03 7.24
CA THR A 96 -11.73 2.97 5.77
C THR A 96 -10.32 3.16 5.20
N ARG A 97 -9.29 3.12 6.04
CA ARG A 97 -7.88 3.17 5.64
C ARG A 97 -7.10 2.10 6.39
N SER A 98 -6.25 1.35 5.70
CA SER A 98 -5.37 0.38 6.35
C SER A 98 -3.90 0.62 6.05
N VAL A 99 -3.07 0.06 6.92
CA VAL A 99 -1.63 -0.10 6.79
C VAL A 99 -1.34 -1.59 7.01
N ALA A 100 -1.16 -2.33 5.93
CA ALA A 100 -0.74 -3.73 5.97
C ALA A 100 0.78 -3.78 6.14
N VAL A 101 1.27 -4.65 7.02
CA VAL A 101 2.69 -4.81 7.35
C VAL A 101 3.10 -6.26 7.12
N ALA A 102 4.10 -6.47 6.27
CA ALA A 102 4.73 -7.77 6.05
C ALA A 102 6.18 -7.57 5.57
N CYS A 103 6.87 -8.66 5.24
CA CYS A 103 8.24 -8.61 4.73
C CYS A 103 9.18 -7.79 5.65
N GLY A 104 9.12 -8.06 6.96
CA GLY A 104 9.74 -7.20 7.97
C GLY A 104 8.86 -5.99 8.25
N ASP A 105 9.38 -4.80 8.02
CA ASP A 105 8.67 -3.53 8.27
C ASP A 105 8.19 -2.87 6.97
N PHE A 106 8.02 -3.64 5.90
CA PHE A 106 7.46 -3.10 4.66
C PHE A 106 5.96 -2.92 4.80
N VAL A 107 5.48 -1.73 4.43
CA VAL A 107 4.08 -1.37 4.59
C VAL A 107 3.40 -1.03 3.28
N VAL A 108 2.14 -1.45 3.16
CA VAL A 108 1.25 -1.11 2.05
C VAL A 108 0.03 -0.40 2.62
N VAL A 109 -0.23 0.81 2.13
CA VAL A 109 -1.33 1.65 2.59
C VAL A 109 -2.47 1.60 1.58
N LEU A 110 -3.66 1.22 2.04
CA LEU A 110 -4.88 1.16 1.23
C LEU A 110 -5.94 2.12 1.76
N LYS A 111 -6.81 2.58 0.87
CA LYS A 111 -8.06 3.27 1.20
C LYS A 111 -9.23 2.48 0.63
N PHE A 112 -10.24 2.23 1.45
CA PHE A 112 -11.41 1.44 1.07
C PHE A 112 -12.58 2.33 0.67
N ARG A 113 -13.45 1.77 -0.15
CA ARG A 113 -14.72 2.36 -0.57
C ARG A 113 -15.73 1.28 -0.91
N ALA A 114 -17.01 1.58 -0.70
CA ALA A 114 -18.10 0.76 -1.18
C ALA A 114 -18.38 1.05 -2.67
N ARG A 115 -18.73 0.01 -3.40
CA ARG A 115 -19.36 0.11 -4.72
C ARG A 115 -20.89 0.14 -4.57
N LYS A 116 -21.58 0.52 -5.64
CA LYS A 116 -23.05 0.57 -5.68
C LYS A 116 -23.71 -0.79 -5.47
N ASP A 117 -22.99 -1.87 -5.73
CA ASP A 117 -23.44 -3.26 -5.54
C ASP A 117 -23.13 -3.81 -4.14
N GLY A 118 -22.70 -2.96 -3.20
CA GLY A 118 -22.35 -3.34 -1.82
C GLY A 118 -20.94 -3.93 -1.67
N GLN A 119 -20.19 -4.15 -2.76
CA GLN A 119 -18.84 -4.70 -2.65
C GLN A 119 -17.85 -3.67 -2.11
N VAL A 120 -17.01 -4.09 -1.16
CA VAL A 120 -15.85 -3.31 -0.71
C VAL A 120 -14.71 -3.49 -1.70
N VAL A 121 -14.15 -2.36 -2.14
CA VAL A 121 -12.91 -2.33 -2.93
C VAL A 121 -11.92 -1.36 -2.29
N ALA A 122 -10.64 -1.55 -2.61
CA ALA A 122 -9.57 -0.69 -2.15
C ALA A 122 -8.90 0.05 -3.30
N ASP A 123 -8.39 1.24 -3.02
CA ASP A 123 -7.44 1.96 -3.85
C ASP A 123 -6.08 1.94 -3.13
N PHE A 124 -5.03 1.55 -3.86
CA PHE A 124 -3.66 1.66 -3.37
C PHE A 124 -3.30 3.12 -3.16
N VAL A 125 -2.66 3.44 -2.03
CA VAL A 125 -2.21 4.80 -1.75
C VAL A 125 -0.70 4.92 -1.91
N THR A 126 0.06 4.11 -1.19
CA THR A 126 1.53 4.14 -1.18
C THR A 126 2.09 2.89 -0.51
N CYS A 127 3.39 2.66 -0.67
CA CYS A 127 4.16 1.67 0.07
C CYS A 127 5.54 2.21 0.42
N TYR A 128 6.16 1.69 1.47
CA TYR A 128 7.52 2.04 1.90
C TYR A 128 8.01 1.06 2.97
N PHE A 129 9.32 1.05 3.22
CA PHE A 129 9.89 0.36 4.37
C PHE A 129 9.83 1.30 5.59
N ALA A 130 9.15 0.89 6.67
CA ALA A 130 8.80 1.74 7.80
C ALA A 130 9.93 1.85 8.85
N ASP A 131 11.12 2.22 8.41
CA ASP A 131 12.35 2.35 9.22
C ASP A 131 12.18 3.17 10.52
N ASN A 132 11.47 4.29 10.46
CA ASN A 132 11.32 5.24 11.57
C ASN A 132 9.88 5.34 12.09
N SER A 133 8.94 4.62 11.47
CA SER A 133 7.51 4.74 11.76
C SER A 133 6.86 3.46 12.24
N ILE A 134 7.54 2.30 12.14
CA ILE A 134 6.94 1.01 12.48
C ILE A 134 6.41 0.95 13.91
N GLY A 135 7.15 1.49 14.88
CA GLY A 135 6.72 1.48 16.28
C GLY A 135 5.38 2.21 16.51
N LYS A 136 5.11 3.28 15.76
CA LYS A 136 3.82 4.00 15.81
C LYS A 136 2.72 3.25 15.08
N ILE A 137 3.05 2.62 13.95
CA ILE A 137 2.10 1.83 13.16
C ILE A 137 1.58 0.66 14.00
N ARG A 138 2.47 -0.08 14.67
CA ARG A 138 2.09 -1.25 15.49
C ARG A 138 1.31 -0.90 16.77
N GLN A 139 1.27 0.38 17.15
CA GLN A 139 0.44 0.90 18.25
C GLN A 139 -0.93 1.40 17.77
N SER A 140 -1.16 1.45 16.46
CA SER A 140 -2.44 1.85 15.90
C SER A 140 -3.49 0.76 16.16
N PRO A 141 -4.79 1.09 16.20
CA PRO A 141 -5.85 0.08 16.27
C PRO A 141 -5.70 -0.93 15.14
N LEU A 142 -6.02 -2.19 15.42
CA LEU A 142 -6.10 -3.22 14.38
C LEU A 142 -7.19 -2.84 13.37
N TRP A 143 -6.93 -3.17 12.11
CA TRP A 143 -7.91 -3.04 11.05
C TRP A 143 -8.54 -4.40 10.80
N ASP A 144 -9.87 -4.43 10.77
CA ASP A 144 -10.64 -5.59 10.35
C ASP A 144 -11.67 -5.20 9.28
N LEU A 145 -12.11 -6.20 8.52
CA LEU A 145 -13.02 -6.01 7.40
C LEU A 145 -14.44 -5.66 7.85
N GLU A 146 -14.89 -6.10 9.02
CA GLU A 146 -16.25 -5.88 9.50
C GLU A 146 -16.46 -4.42 9.89
N ASP A 147 -15.55 -3.84 10.67
CA ASP A 147 -15.55 -2.42 11.01
C ASP A 147 -15.43 -1.52 9.77
N CYS A 148 -14.62 -1.94 8.78
CA CYS A 148 -14.52 -1.24 7.52
C CYS A 148 -15.85 -1.25 6.75
N LYS A 149 -16.55 -2.39 6.71
CA LYS A 149 -17.86 -2.52 6.05
C LYS A 149 -18.92 -1.66 6.74
N ASN A 150 -18.99 -1.75 8.07
CA ASN A 150 -19.87 -0.93 8.91
C ASN A 150 -19.66 0.57 8.65
N ALA A 151 -18.41 1.03 8.60
CA ALA A 151 -18.08 2.43 8.33
C ALA A 151 -18.42 2.87 6.89
N LEU A 152 -18.45 1.94 5.94
CA LEU A 152 -18.85 2.18 4.56
C LEU A 152 -20.36 2.03 4.33
N GLY A 153 -21.11 1.54 5.32
CA GLY A 153 -22.56 1.32 5.25
C GLY A 153 -22.96 0.15 4.36
N VAL A 154 -22.15 -0.91 4.29
CA VAL A 154 -22.38 -2.13 3.50
C VAL A 154 -22.23 -3.40 4.31
#